data_AF-A0A536JAC5-F1
#
_entry.id   AF-A0A536JAC5-F1
#
_cell.length_a   1.000
_cell.length_b   1.000
_cell.length_c   1.000
_cell.angle_alpha   90.00
_cell.angle_beta   90.00
_cell.angle_gamma   90.00
#
_symmetry.space_group_name_H-M   'P 1'
#
loop_
_entity.id
_entity.type
_entity.pdbx_description
1 polymer ?
#
loop_
_entity_poly.entity_id
_entity_poly.type
_entity_poly.pdbx_seq_one_letter_code
_entity_poly.pdbx_strand_id
1 'polypeptide(L)' 'RARELCEKLLSYASPLQLYAEEIDPRSGRHLGNFPQAFSHLALINAVMHVIHAEAGTTHKFSAAPPSPQP' A
#
# COMPACT_ATOMS: atom_id res chain seq x y z
N ARG A 1 -13.99 8.04 -4.49
CA ARG A 1 -12.63 8.58 -4.75
C ARG A 1 -11.49 7.77 -4.12
N ALA A 2 -11.37 7.65 -2.79
CA ALA A 2 -10.24 6.90 -2.18
C ALA A 2 -10.23 5.41 -2.60
N ARG A 3 -11.42 4.79 -2.61
CA ARG A 3 -11.65 3.44 -3.12
C ARG A 3 -11.18 3.27 -4.57
N GLU A 4 -11.69 4.10 -5.49
CA GLU A 4 -11.33 4.03 -6.92
C GLU A 4 -9.81 4.14 -7.16
N LEU A 5 -9.12 5.02 -6.42
CA LEU A 5 -7.66 5.15 -6.52
C LEU A 5 -6.95 3.90 -5.99
N CYS A 6 -7.45 3.31 -4.90
CA CYS A 6 -6.94 2.08 -4.34
C CYS A 6 -7.13 0.90 -5.31
N GLU A 7 -8.33 0.75 -5.89
CA GLU A 7 -8.64 -0.25 -6.92
C GLU A 7 -7.76 -0.07 -8.16
N LYS A 8 -7.52 1.17 -8.60
CA LYS A 8 -6.58 1.46 -9.69
C LYS A 8 -5.16 1.05 -9.35
N LEU A 9 -4.67 1.33 -8.14
CA LEU A 9 -3.34 0.88 -7.71
C LEU A 9 -3.26 -0.65 -7.69
N LEU A 10 -4.30 -1.32 -7.18
CA LEU A 10 -4.38 -2.78 -7.13
C LEU A 10 -4.36 -3.42 -8.53
N SER A 11 -4.89 -2.73 -9.54
CA SER A 11 -4.89 -3.20 -10.93
C SER A 11 -3.50 -3.28 -11.57
N TYR A 12 -2.48 -2.62 -11.00
CA TYR A 12 -1.12 -2.66 -11.49
C TYR A 12 -0.31 -3.84 -10.96
N ALA A 13 -0.89 -4.73 -10.15
CA ALA A 13 -0.23 -5.95 -9.72
C ALA A 13 0.36 -6.72 -10.91
N SER A 14 1.60 -7.21 -10.77
CA SER A 14 2.14 -8.21 -11.68
C SER A 14 1.31 -9.51 -11.64
N PRO A 15 1.50 -10.45 -12.58
CA PRO A 15 0.80 -11.74 -12.53
C PRO A 15 0.97 -12.51 -11.22
N LEU A 16 2.07 -12.28 -10.50
CA LEU A 16 2.37 -12.88 -9.19
C LEU A 16 1.87 -12.03 -8.00
N GLN A 17 1.06 -10.99 -8.25
CA GLN A 17 0.56 -10.05 -7.24
C GLN A 17 1.65 -9.23 -6.53
N LEU A 18 2.80 -9.07 -7.19
CA LEU A 18 3.93 -8.30 -6.69
C LEU A 18 3.99 -6.90 -7.30
N TYR A 19 4.56 -5.97 -6.55
CA TYR A 19 4.78 -4.56 -6.89
C TYR A 19 6.27 -4.17 -6.91
N ALA A 20 6.62 -3.27 -7.82
CA ALA A 20 7.92 -2.60 -7.82
C ALA A 20 7.95 -1.37 -6.91
N GLU A 21 9.12 -0.74 -6.84
CA GLU A 21 9.34 0.55 -6.19
C GLU A 21 8.43 1.64 -6.78
N GLU A 22 8.34 1.70 -8.11
CA GLU A 22 7.55 2.68 -8.83
C GLU A 22 6.71 2.03 -9.94
N ILE A 23 5.61 2.69 -10.30
CA ILE A 23 4.77 2.34 -11.45
C ILE A 23 4.67 3.56 -12.34
N ASP A 24 5.00 3.41 -13.63
CA ASP A 24 4.71 4.45 -14.62
C ASP A 24 3.19 4.61 -14.76
N PRO A 25 2.61 5.77 -14.43
CA PRO A 25 1.16 5.97 -14.47
C PRO A 25 0.57 5.95 -15.88
N ARG A 26 1.41 6.05 -16.93
CA ARG A 26 0.96 6.00 -18.33
C ARG A 26 0.91 4.59 -18.87
N SER A 27 1.99 3.83 -18.71
CA SER A 27 2.09 2.47 -19.27
C SER A 27 1.76 1.35 -18.28
N GLY A 28 1.68 1.65 -16.98
CA GLY A 28 1.55 0.64 -15.91
C GLY A 28 2.81 -0.18 -15.70
N ARG A 29 3.93 0.18 -16.34
CA ARG A 29 5.19 -0.55 -16.20
C ARG A 29 5.77 -0.36 -14.81
N HIS A 30 6.28 -1.46 -14.28
CA HIS A 30 7.02 -1.50 -13.03
C HIS A 30 8.43 -0.96 -13.27
N LEU A 31 8.87 -0.06 -12.41
CA LEU A 31 10.14 0.64 -12.48
C LEU A 31 10.92 0.47 -11.17
N GLY A 32 12.25 0.45 -11.27
CA GLY A 32 13.12 0.27 -10.12
C GLY A 32 13.17 -1.18 -9.62
N ASN A 33 13.38 -1.34 -8.31
CA ASN A 33 13.50 -2.65 -7.69
C ASN A 33 12.19 -3.43 -7.76
N PHE A 34 12.27 -4.72 -8.10
CA PHE A 34 11.12 -5.61 -8.16
C PHE A 34 11.49 -7.02 -7.65
N PRO A 35 10.74 -7.60 -6.70
CA PRO A 35 9.67 -6.99 -5.90
C PRO A 35 10.23 -6.09 -4.79
N GLN A 36 9.51 -5.03 -4.42
CA GLN A 36 9.97 -4.08 -3.41
C GLN A 36 9.09 -4.11 -2.15
N ALA A 37 9.69 -4.44 -0.99
CA ALA A 37 8.95 -4.70 0.24
C ALA A 37 8.23 -3.45 0.80
N PHE A 38 8.83 -2.26 0.70
CA PHE A 38 8.21 -1.04 1.24
C PHE A 38 6.96 -0.62 0.47
N SER A 39 6.89 -0.84 -0.85
CA SER A 39 5.74 -0.60 -1.71
C SER A 39 4.58 -1.50 -1.29
N HIS A 40 4.86 -2.77 -0.99
CA HIS A 40 3.84 -3.67 -0.45
C HIS A 40 3.35 -3.21 0.92
N LEU A 41 4.26 -2.84 1.83
CA LEU A 41 3.89 -2.34 3.16
C LEU A 41 3.04 -1.06 3.06
N ALA A 42 3.42 -0.13 2.19
CA ALA A 42 2.68 1.10 1.94
C ALA A 42 1.29 0.82 1.35
N LEU A 43 1.19 -0.13 0.39
CA LEU A 43 -0.07 -0.54 -0.20
C LEU A 43 -1.01 -1.18 0.83
N ILE A 44 -0.50 -2.07 1.68
CA ILE A 44 -1.28 -2.67 2.78
C ILE A 44 -1.82 -1.57 3.69
N ASN A 45 -0.98 -0.63 4.11
CA ASN A 45 -1.41 0.49 4.97
C ASN A 45 -2.48 1.36 4.30
N ALA A 46 -2.32 1.65 3.00
CA ALA A 46 -3.30 2.43 2.24
C ALA A 46 -4.65 1.70 2.13
N VAL A 47 -4.64 0.40 1.80
CA VAL A 47 -5.85 -0.43 1.73
C VAL A 47 -6.54 -0.47 3.09
N MET A 48 -5.79 -0.67 4.18
CA MET A 48 -6.35 -0.66 5.53
C MET A 48 -7.01 0.69 5.83
N HIS A 49 -6.39 1.82 5.51
CA HIS A 49 -7.00 3.14 5.72
C HIS A 49 -8.29 3.33 4.91
N VAL A 50 -8.36 2.81 3.68
CA VAL A 50 -9.60 2.86 2.88
C VAL A 50 -10.70 2.03 3.53
N ILE A 51 -10.40 0.80 3.96
CA ILE A 51 -11.37 -0.08 4.65
C ILE A 51 -11.92 0.59 5.92
N HIS A 52 -11.03 1.16 6.73
CA HIS A 52 -11.40 1.86 7.96
C HIS A 52 -12.27 3.09 7.70
N ALA A 53 -11.94 3.86 6.67
CA ALA A 53 -12.73 5.03 6.27
C ALA A 53 -14.13 4.63 5.77
N GLU A 54 -14.25 3.51 5.05
CA GLU A 54 -15.54 2.98 4.60
C GLU A 54 -16.37 2.38 5.76
N ALA A 55 -15.72 1.73 6.73
CA ALA A 55 -16.35 1.12 7.89
C ALA A 55 -16.72 2.12 9.01
N GLY A 56 -16.43 3.42 8.83
CA GLY A 56 -16.62 4.44 9.88
C GLY A 56 -15.73 4.24 11.12
N THR A 57 -14.78 3.31 11.07
CA THR A 57 -13.88 2.97 12.19
C THR A 57 -12.51 3.57 11.89
N THR A 58 -12.16 4.74 12.42
CA THR A 58 -10.80 5.26 12.27
C THR A 58 -9.88 4.57 13.28
N HIS A 59 -9.27 3.44 12.90
CA HIS A 59 -8.25 2.81 13.72
C HIS A 59 -6.90 3.52 13.46
N LYS A 60 -6.49 4.40 14.38
CA LYS A 60 -5.15 4.99 14.33
C LYS A 60 -4.13 3.91 14.67
N PHE A 61 -3.31 3.50 13.71
CA PHE A 61 -2.15 2.65 14.00
C PHE A 61 -1.13 3.49 14.78
N SER A 62 -1.04 3.26 16.09
CA SER A 62 -0.02 3.91 16.92
C SER A 62 1.31 3.22 16.69
N ALA A 63 2.16 3.80 15.85
CA ALA A 63 3.57 3.46 15.79
C ALA A 63 4.29 4.08 17.01
N ALA A 64 3.98 3.59 18.21
CA ALA A 64 4.82 3.87 19.37
C ALA A 64 6.15 3.13 19.18
N PRO A 65 7.31 3.81 19.27
CA PRO A 65 8.60 3.12 19.21
C PRO A 65 8.70 2.10 20.37
N PRO A 66 9.32 0.93 20.14
CA PRO A 66 9.47 -0.07 21.19
C PRO A 66 10.26 0.52 22.36
N SER A 67 9.72 0.36 23.57
CA SER A 67 10.36 0.76 24.83
C SER A 67 11.74 0.08 24.95
N PRO A 68 12.78 0.77 25.46
CA PRO A 68 14.01 0.09 25.82
C PRO A 68 13.72 -0.91 26.95
N GLN A 69 14.02 -2.19 26.70
CA GLN A 69 13.98 -3.23 27.72
C GLN A 69 15.24 -3.13 28.61
N PRO A 70 15.16 -3.51 29.90
CA PRO A 70 16.21 -3.28 30.90
C PRO A 70 17.51 -4.03 30.63
#